data_AF-A0A7H1BIU7-F1
#
_entry.id   AF-A0A7H1BIU7-F1
#
_cell.length_a   1.000
_cell.length_b   1.000
_cell.length_c   1.000
_cell.angle_alpha   90.00
_cell.angle_beta   90.00
_cell.angle_gamma   90.00
#
_symmetry.space_group_name_H-M   'P 1'
#
loop_
_entity.id
_entity.type
_entity.pdbx_description
1 polymer ?
#
loop_
_entity_poly.entity_id
_entity_poly.type
_entity_poly.pdbx_seq_one_letter_code
_entity_poly.pdbx_strand_id
1 'polypeptide(L)'
;MLAIMEYTTDILEDRFGTSGGSGILTDGTYYWRGDAADYVETYGVSPGDAFIRHVDDRNGEPPPLTQDDVIDIDDYFMHLRRERLA
;
A
#
# COMPACT_ATOMS: atom_id res chain seq x y z
N MET A 1 5.79 4.95 2.95
CA MET A 1 6.27 3.87 2.06
C MET A 1 7.73 3.55 2.39
N LEU A 2 8.01 2.40 2.99
CA LEU A 2 9.36 1.94 3.38
C LEU A 2 9.82 0.81 2.44
N ALA A 3 10.04 1.10 1.17
CA ALA A 3 10.65 0.16 0.20
C ALA A 3 11.06 0.81 -1.14
N ILE A 4 11.13 2.15 -1.24
CA ILE A 4 11.18 2.86 -2.53
C ILE A 4 12.38 2.45 -3.41
N MET A 5 13.48 2.02 -2.78
CA MET A 5 14.72 1.60 -3.45
C MET A 5 14.79 0.12 -3.82
N GLU A 6 13.85 -0.70 -3.36
CA GLU A 6 13.81 -2.12 -3.71
C GLU A 6 13.29 -2.31 -5.13
N TYR A 7 13.62 -3.43 -5.76
CA TYR A 7 12.99 -3.87 -7.00
C TYR A 7 12.45 -5.29 -6.78
N THR A 8 11.15 -5.50 -7.04
CA THR A 8 10.56 -6.84 -7.03
C THR A 8 10.33 -7.31 -8.45
N THR A 9 10.27 -8.63 -8.58
CA THR A 9 9.94 -9.32 -9.82
C THR A 9 8.71 -10.18 -9.56
N ASP A 10 7.87 -10.34 -10.57
CA ASP A 10 6.76 -11.28 -10.56
C ASP A 10 7.24 -12.68 -10.16
N ILE A 11 6.68 -13.20 -9.06
CA ILE A 11 7.09 -14.49 -8.48
C ILE A 11 6.42 -15.69 -9.13
N LEU A 12 5.42 -15.47 -10.00
CA LEU A 12 4.67 -16.55 -10.64
C LEU A 12 5.37 -16.97 -11.93
N GLU A 13 5.63 -16.03 -12.83
CA GLU A 13 6.19 -16.34 -14.16
C GLU A 13 7.22 -15.33 -14.67
N ASP A 14 7.76 -14.45 -13.81
CA ASP A 14 8.80 -13.48 -14.19
C ASP A 14 8.37 -12.54 -15.35
N ARG A 15 7.09 -12.14 -15.37
CA ARG A 15 6.50 -11.35 -16.48
C ARG A 15 6.68 -9.84 -16.34
N PHE A 16 6.92 -9.35 -15.13
CA PHE A 16 7.09 -7.93 -14.85
C PHE A 16 8.00 -7.73 -13.64
N GLY A 17 8.42 -6.48 -13.42
CA GLY A 17 9.08 -6.10 -12.18
C GLY A 17 8.85 -4.63 -11.83
N THR A 18 8.83 -4.36 -10.53
CA THR A 18 8.23 -3.16 -9.94
C THR A 18 9.16 -2.56 -8.90
N SER A 19 9.53 -1.29 -9.10
CA SER A 19 10.28 -0.54 -8.11
C SER A 19 9.41 -0.34 -6.86
N GLY A 20 9.91 -0.77 -5.72
CA GLY A 20 9.22 -0.71 -4.43
C GLY A 20 8.04 -1.67 -4.32
N GLY A 21 7.97 -2.73 -5.12
CA GLY A 21 6.81 -3.63 -5.13
C GLY A 21 6.59 -4.45 -3.85
N SER A 22 7.59 -4.59 -2.99
CA SER A 22 7.42 -5.17 -1.64
C SER A 22 6.78 -4.20 -0.65
N GLY A 23 6.74 -2.90 -1.00
CA GLY A 23 6.22 -1.85 -0.15
C GLY A 23 4.75 -2.11 0.16
N ILE A 24 4.38 -1.97 1.44
CA ILE A 24 2.99 -2.03 1.85
C ILE A 24 2.36 -0.64 1.69
N LEU A 25 1.27 -0.60 0.94
CA LEU A 25 0.41 0.56 0.71
C LEU A 25 -0.92 0.34 1.45
N THR A 26 -1.59 1.43 1.80
CA THR A 26 -2.89 1.38 2.48
C THR A 26 -3.67 2.68 2.24
N ASP A 27 -5.00 2.58 2.23
CA ASP A 27 -5.94 3.70 2.29
C ASP A 27 -6.58 3.86 3.68
N GLY A 28 -6.05 3.18 4.70
CA GLY A 28 -6.58 3.16 6.06
C GLY A 28 -7.67 2.10 6.31
N THR A 29 -8.21 1.45 5.27
CA THR A 29 -9.17 0.32 5.42
C THR A 29 -8.58 -0.98 4.88
N TYR A 30 -7.94 -0.92 3.73
CA TYR A 30 -7.27 -2.04 3.07
C TYR A 30 -5.77 -1.80 3.02
N TYR A 31 -5.00 -2.88 2.88
CA TYR A 31 -3.58 -2.82 2.57
C TYR A 31 -3.24 -3.76 1.42
N TRP A 32 -2.24 -3.39 0.64
CA TRP A 32 -1.78 -4.15 -0.51
C TRP A 32 -0.29 -3.91 -0.76
N ARG A 33 0.31 -4.74 -1.61
CA ARG A 33 1.70 -4.58 -2.04
C ARG A 33 1.81 -3.55 -3.17
N GLY A 34 2.96 -2.90 -3.27
CA GLY A 34 3.26 -1.92 -4.33
C GLY A 34 3.12 -2.48 -5.74
N ASP A 35 3.32 -3.79 -5.92
CA ASP A 35 3.19 -4.49 -7.20
C ASP A 35 1.81 -5.16 -7.42
N ALA A 36 0.84 -4.92 -6.54
CA ALA A 36 -0.47 -5.58 -6.63
C ALA A 36 -1.21 -5.25 -7.94
N ALA A 37 -1.09 -4.02 -8.44
CA ALA A 37 -1.72 -3.61 -9.71
C ALA A 37 -1.16 -4.41 -10.89
N ASP A 38 0.16 -4.65 -10.92
CA ASP A 38 0.80 -5.42 -11.98
C ASP A 38 0.28 -6.87 -12.05
N TYR A 39 -0.04 -7.48 -10.89
CA TYR A 39 -0.67 -8.81 -10.84
C TYR A 39 -2.10 -8.79 -11.38
N VAL A 40 -2.90 -7.75 -11.07
CA VAL A 40 -4.27 -7.61 -11.59
C VAL A 40 -4.23 -7.46 -13.11
N GLU A 41 -3.34 -6.62 -13.63
CA GLU A 41 -3.19 -6.38 -15.07
C GLU A 41 -2.67 -7.61 -15.83
N THR A 42 -1.68 -8.30 -15.27
CA THR A 42 -1.01 -9.43 -15.94
C THR A 42 -1.84 -10.71 -15.88
N TYR A 43 -2.51 -10.97 -14.76
CA TYR A 43 -3.16 -12.26 -14.48
C TYR A 43 -4.68 -12.18 -14.39
N GLY A 44 -5.27 -10.98 -14.43
CA GLY A 44 -6.72 -10.79 -14.30
C GLY A 44 -7.26 -11.23 -12.94
N VAL A 45 -6.40 -11.28 -11.90
CA VAL A 45 -6.81 -11.66 -10.55
C VAL A 45 -7.65 -10.52 -9.98
N SER A 46 -8.88 -10.81 -9.56
CA SER A 46 -9.73 -9.81 -8.93
C SER A 46 -9.26 -9.54 -7.49
N PRO A 47 -9.12 -8.27 -7.07
CA PRO A 47 -8.90 -7.92 -5.66
C PRO A 47 -10.17 -8.10 -4.80
N GLY A 48 -11.30 -8.47 -5.42
CA GLY A 48 -12.58 -8.74 -4.78
C GLY A 48 -13.55 -7.56 -4.83
N ASP A 49 -14.84 -7.85 -5.02
CA ASP A 49 -15.89 -6.85 -5.26
C ASP A 49 -16.04 -5.82 -4.12
N ALA A 50 -15.77 -6.24 -2.88
CA ALA A 50 -15.82 -5.35 -1.73
C ALA A 50 -14.74 -4.26 -1.79
N PHE A 51 -13.52 -4.64 -2.21
CA PHE A 51 -12.43 -3.69 -2.39
C PHE A 51 -12.72 -2.74 -3.55
N ILE A 52 -13.16 -3.27 -4.70
CA ILE A 52 -13.50 -2.44 -5.87
C ILE A 52 -14.58 -1.41 -5.51
N ARG A 53 -15.67 -1.84 -4.86
CA ARG A 53 -16.73 -0.93 -4.43
C ARG A 53 -16.22 0.14 -3.48
N HIS A 54 -15.34 -0.22 -2.56
CA HIS A 54 -14.75 0.73 -1.61
C HIS A 54 -13.92 1.82 -2.30
N VAL A 55 -13.12 1.43 -3.29
CA VAL A 55 -12.31 2.35 -4.10
C VAL A 55 -13.22 3.24 -4.96
N ASP A 56 -14.23 2.65 -5.60
CA ASP A 56 -15.19 3.37 -6.45
C ASP A 56 -16.02 4.39 -5.63
N ASP A 57 -16.48 4.03 -4.44
CA ASP A 57 -17.23 4.91 -3.54
C ASP A 57 -16.44 6.17 -3.14
N ARG A 58 -15.11 6.15 -3.28
CA ARG A 58 -14.20 7.28 -3.05
C ARG A 58 -13.60 7.87 -4.33
N ASN A 59 -14.09 7.49 -5.51
CA ASN A 59 -13.50 7.87 -6.81
C ASN A 59 -12.01 7.56 -6.94
N GLY A 60 -11.53 6.52 -6.26
CA GLY A 60 -10.11 6.16 -6.24
C GLY A 60 -9.21 7.06 -5.41
N GLU A 61 -9.77 8.02 -4.65
CA GLU A 61 -8.98 8.88 -3.77
C GLU A 61 -8.86 8.28 -2.37
N PRO A 62 -7.66 8.31 -1.76
CA PRO A 62 -7.50 7.96 -0.36
C PRO A 62 -8.25 8.97 0.53
N PRO A 63 -8.59 8.63 1.78
CA PRO A 63 -9.17 9.58 2.72
C PRO A 63 -8.29 10.83 2.85
N PRO A 64 -8.89 12.04 2.85
CA PRO A 64 -8.12 13.26 3.03
C PRO A 64 -7.51 13.27 4.43
N LEU A 65 -6.21 13.59 4.51
CA LEU A 65 -5.51 13.84 5.76
C LEU A 65 -5.24 15.33 5.87
N THR A 66 -5.60 15.91 7.03
CA THR A 66 -5.15 17.25 7.39
C THR A 66 -3.67 17.22 7.78
N GLN A 67 -3.06 18.40 7.86
CA GLN A 67 -1.68 18.49 8.34
C GLN A 67 -1.53 17.99 9.78
N ASP A 68 -2.54 18.24 10.62
CA ASP A 68 -2.56 17.76 12.01
C ASP A 68 -2.65 16.23 12.05
N ASP A 69 -3.48 15.61 11.20
CA ASP A 69 -3.54 14.14 11.09
C ASP A 69 -2.17 13.54 10.73
N VAL A 70 -1.43 14.17 9.82
CA VAL A 70 -0.09 13.71 9.43
C VAL A 70 0.89 13.81 10.59
N ILE A 71 0.84 14.89 11.37
CA ILE A 71 1.70 15.09 12.54
C ILE A 71 1.38 14.04 13.60
N ASP A 72 0.10 13.81 13.90
CA ASP A 72 -0.34 12.83 14.90
C ASP A 72 0.08 11.41 14.52
N ILE A 73 -0.01 11.06 13.24
CA ILE A 73 0.44 9.77 12.71
C ILE A 73 1.96 9.60 12.86
N ASP A 74 2.76 10.64 12.54
CA ASP A 74 4.22 10.59 12.69
C ASP A 74 4.62 10.44 14.17
N ASP A 75 4.02 11.23 15.05
CA ASP A 75 4.27 11.17 16.50
C ASP A 75 3.93 9.78 17.07
N TYR A 76 2.82 9.20 16.64
CA TYR A 76 2.44 7.83 16.99
C TYR A 76 3.49 6.81 16.54
N PHE A 77 3.95 6.88 15.29
CA PHE A 77 4.99 5.97 14.80
C PHE A 77 6.33 6.15 15.54
N MET A 78 6.70 7.38 15.87
CA MET A 78 7.91 7.66 16.64
C MET A 78 7.81 7.12 18.07
N HIS A 79 6.64 7.23 18.70
CA HIS A 79 6.37 6.62 19.99
C HIS A 79 6.50 5.09 19.94
N LEU A 80 5.81 4.42 19.01
CA LEU A 80 5.90 2.97 18.83
C LEU A 80 7.35 2.50 18.57
N ARG A 81 8.11 3.26 17.77
CA ARG A 81 9.52 2.93 17.50
C ARG A 81 10.38 3.01 18.76
N ARG A 82 10.13 3.98 19.65
CA ARG A 82 10.84 4.09 20.93
C ARG A 82 10.51 2.93 21.86
N GLU A 83 9.23 2.55 21.97
CA GLU A 83 8.82 1.42 22.81
C GLU A 83 9.41 0.09 22.33
N ARG A 84 9.53 -0.12 21.02
CA ARG A 84 10.13 -1.35 20.47
C ARG A 84 11.64 -1.48 20.73
N LEU A 85 12.31 -0.39 21.08
CA LEU A 85 13.76 -0.33 21.33
C LEU A 85 14.11 -0.32 22.82
N ALA A 86 13.13 -0.21 23.71
CA ALA A 86 13.26 -0.29 25.15
C ALA A 86 13.10 -1.74 25.64
#